data_AF-A0A1I5W462-F1
#
_entry.id   AF-A0A1I5W462-F1
#
_cell.length_a   1.000
_cell.length_b   1.000
_cell.length_c   1.000
_cell.angle_alpha   90.00
_cell.angle_beta   90.00
_cell.angle_gamma   90.00
#
_symmetry.space_group_name_H-M   'P 1'
#
loop_
_entity.id
_entity.type
_entity.pdbx_description
1 polymer ?
#
loop_
_entity_poly.entity_id
_entity_poly.type
_entity_poly.pdbx_seq_one_letter_code
_entity_poly.pdbx_strand_id
1 'polypeptide(L)'
;MIADVERFLRENPGSKAKDIAKHFGVGKGEINSLLYKNPDSFVHDPDHRWSVVMDKLTVVLKKEAWVWVDSASFEDVLAAVGSPLDSVCSGAEFVVPKGCKIMIDAAARILALCNQLVMVGKTVSIDFSACKATLTYFNRLGFFDHLAGAVDVIPERPSQSGAATYRGNNDGVVEPPGVRIVVA
;
A
#
# COMPACT_ATOMS: atom_id res chain seq x y z
N MET A 1 21.12 9.87 14.49
CA MET A 1 21.94 8.98 13.64
C MET A 1 21.12 7.89 12.93
N ILE A 2 20.37 7.01 13.61
CA ILE A 2 19.59 5.95 12.91
C ILE A 2 18.64 6.54 11.85
N ALA A 3 17.77 7.47 12.25
CA ALA A 3 16.84 8.14 11.33
C ALA A 3 17.55 8.89 10.18
N ASP A 4 18.75 9.42 10.44
CA ASP A 4 19.54 10.13 9.43
C ASP A 4 20.14 9.16 8.41
N VAL A 5 20.68 8.01 8.88
CA VAL A 5 21.18 6.93 8.03
C VAL A 5 20.05 6.29 7.23
N GLU A 6 18.87 6.12 7.82
CA GLU A 6 17.67 5.65 7.12
C GLU A 6 17.28 6.61 5.99
N ARG A 7 17.17 7.91 6.26
CA ARG A 7 16.89 8.92 5.23
C ARG A 7 17.94 8.89 4.12
N PHE A 8 19.23 8.83 4.46
CA PHE A 8 20.31 8.73 3.48
C PHE A 8 20.17 7.49 2.59
N LEU A 9 19.86 6.33 3.16
CA LEU A 9 19.70 5.08 2.42
C LEU A 9 18.40 5.00 1.61
N ARG A 10 17.35 5.74 2.00
CA ARG A 10 16.15 5.94 1.15
C ARG A 10 16.48 6.74 -0.11
N GLU A 11 17.36 7.73 0.00
CA GLU A 11 17.82 8.55 -1.13
C GLU A 11 18.92 7.88 -1.96
N ASN A 12 19.74 7.04 -1.31
CA ASN A 12 20.92 6.41 -1.91
C ASN A 12 20.97 4.90 -1.61
N PRO A 13 19.98 4.11 -2.09
CA PRO A 13 19.93 2.68 -1.85
C PRO A 13 21.15 1.96 -2.44
N GLY A 14 21.60 0.90 -1.78
CA GLY A 14 22.77 0.13 -2.19
C GLY A 14 24.12 0.80 -1.88
N SER A 15 24.15 1.77 -0.96
CA SER A 15 25.39 2.41 -0.50
C SER A 15 26.21 1.46 0.38
N LYS A 16 27.55 1.49 0.25
CA LYS A 16 28.42 0.72 1.15
C LYS A 16 28.59 1.47 2.47
N ALA A 17 28.82 0.74 3.57
CA ALA A 17 29.04 1.36 4.89
C ALA A 17 30.19 2.39 4.92
N LYS A 18 31.18 2.26 4.02
CA LYS A 18 32.27 3.24 3.85
C LYS A 18 31.75 4.59 3.33
N ASP A 19 30.82 4.56 2.38
CA ASP A 19 30.30 5.77 1.73
C ASP A 19 29.34 6.51 2.67
N ILE A 20 28.52 5.75 3.40
CA ILE A 20 27.67 6.26 4.49
C ILE A 20 28.54 6.93 5.57
N ALA A 21 29.59 6.24 6.04
CA ALA A 21 30.50 6.78 7.05
C ALA A 21 31.18 8.08 6.58
N LYS A 22 31.58 8.15 5.31
CA LYS A 22 32.13 9.36 4.70
C LYS A 22 31.12 10.51 4.68
N HIS A 23 29.86 10.24 4.38
CA HIS A 23 28.80 11.26 4.36
C HIS A 23 28.57 11.87 5.75
N PHE A 24 28.52 11.03 6.80
CA PHE A 24 28.27 11.48 8.17
C PHE A 24 29.54 11.90 8.95
N GLY A 25 30.73 11.75 8.36
CA GLY A 25 31.99 12.10 9.01
C GLY A 25 32.35 11.20 10.20
N VAL A 26 31.85 9.96 10.22
CA VAL A 26 32.03 9.00 11.32
C VAL A 26 32.87 7.80 10.89
N GLY A 27 33.26 6.94 11.84
CA GLY A 27 34.00 5.73 11.55
C GLY A 27 33.15 4.65 10.87
N LYS A 28 33.71 3.91 9.91
CA LYS A 28 33.03 2.76 9.26
C LYS A 28 32.54 1.72 10.27
N GLY A 29 33.32 1.46 11.34
CA GLY A 29 32.95 0.51 12.39
C GLY A 29 31.68 0.91 13.14
N GLU A 30 31.47 2.21 13.33
CA GLU A 30 30.28 2.76 13.98
C GLU A 30 29.03 2.58 13.10
N ILE A 31 29.14 2.90 11.81
CA ILE A 31 28.05 2.66 10.84
C ILE A 31 27.74 1.17 10.72
N ASN A 32 28.75 0.30 10.59
CA ASN A 32 28.51 -1.15 10.54
C ASN A 32 27.82 -1.65 11.82
N SER A 33 28.31 -1.25 12.99
CA SER A 33 27.69 -1.63 14.27
C SER A 33 26.24 -1.15 14.34
N LEU A 34 25.93 0.06 13.87
CA LEU A 34 24.57 0.57 13.82
C LEU A 34 23.69 -0.27 12.87
N LEU A 35 24.15 -0.49 11.64
CA LEU A 35 23.35 -1.20 10.62
C LEU A 35 23.06 -2.65 11.04
N TYR A 36 24.06 -3.40 11.50
CA TYR A 36 23.88 -4.79 11.94
C TYR A 36 23.04 -4.94 13.22
N LYS A 37 22.99 -3.92 14.09
CA LYS A 37 22.15 -3.94 15.30
C LYS A 37 20.67 -3.65 15.03
N ASN A 38 20.32 -3.21 13.83
CA ASN A 38 18.96 -2.81 13.46
C ASN A 38 18.51 -3.58 12.20
N PRO A 39 18.42 -4.92 12.25
CA PRO A 39 18.07 -5.75 11.09
C PRO A 39 16.63 -5.53 10.59
N ASP A 40 15.74 -5.02 11.43
CA ASP A 40 14.38 -4.68 11.05
C ASP A 40 14.31 -3.41 10.19
N SER A 41 15.36 -2.57 10.22
CA SER A 41 15.40 -1.29 9.50
C SER A 41 16.39 -1.29 8.33
N PHE A 42 17.42 -2.15 8.36
CA PHE A 42 18.47 -2.17 7.35
C PHE A 42 18.75 -3.59 6.88
N VAL A 43 18.88 -3.74 5.56
CA VAL A 43 19.27 -4.98 4.89
C VAL A 43 20.50 -4.71 4.02
N HIS A 44 21.31 -5.73 3.80
CA HIS A 44 22.38 -5.67 2.82
C HIS A 44 22.34 -6.85 1.85
N ASP A 45 22.83 -6.61 0.64
CA ASP A 45 23.04 -7.66 -0.35
C ASP A 45 24.34 -8.45 -0.09
N PRO A 46 24.63 -9.51 -0.88
CA PRO A 46 25.91 -10.24 -0.79
C PRO A 46 27.16 -9.38 -1.03
N ASP A 47 27.03 -8.24 -1.72
CA ASP A 47 28.13 -7.29 -2.00
C ASP A 47 28.30 -6.22 -0.90
N HIS A 48 27.63 -6.40 0.24
CA HIS A 48 27.60 -5.49 1.39
C HIS A 48 27.11 -4.08 1.05
N ARG A 49 26.16 -3.98 0.12
CA ARG A 49 25.44 -2.75 -0.19
C ARG A 49 24.20 -2.69 0.67
N TRP A 50 24.08 -1.63 1.45
CA TRP A 50 23.00 -1.44 2.40
C TRP A 50 21.84 -0.70 1.78
N SER A 51 20.64 -1.08 2.20
CA SER A 51 19.37 -0.44 1.87
C SER A 51 18.49 -0.43 3.12
N VAL A 52 17.51 0.47 3.16
CA VAL A 52 16.46 0.39 4.17
C VAL A 52 15.57 -0.80 3.85
N VAL A 53 15.16 -1.55 4.88
CA VAL A 53 14.10 -2.54 4.73
C VAL A 53 12.83 -1.79 4.33
N MET A 54 12.40 -1.92 3.07
CA MET A 54 11.06 -1.49 2.68
C MET A 54 10.08 -2.51 3.24
N ASP A 55 9.50 -2.20 4.40
CA ASP A 55 8.46 -3.04 5.00
C ASP A 55 7.21 -3.04 4.11
N LYS A 56 6.86 -1.89 3.52
CA LYS A 56 5.65 -1.70 2.74
C LYS A 56 5.92 -0.95 1.46
N LEU A 57 5.29 -1.44 0.39
CA LEU A 57 5.16 -0.68 -0.83
C LEU A 57 3.94 0.23 -0.74
N THR A 58 4.17 1.55 -0.71
CA THR A 58 3.07 2.53 -0.67
C THR A 58 2.57 2.85 -2.08
N VAL A 59 1.31 2.50 -2.35
CA VAL A 59 0.58 2.78 -3.57
C VAL A 59 -0.35 3.97 -3.32
N VAL A 60 0.07 5.16 -3.74
CA VAL A 60 -0.76 6.38 -3.61
C VAL A 60 -1.63 6.54 -4.85
N LEU A 61 -2.95 6.45 -4.69
CA LEU A 61 -3.88 6.65 -5.81
C LEU A 61 -3.79 8.09 -6.34
N LYS A 62 -3.62 8.26 -7.65
CA LYS A 62 -3.52 9.59 -8.24
C LYS A 62 -4.90 10.22 -8.34
N LYS A 63 -5.03 11.44 -7.83
CA LYS A 63 -6.16 12.31 -8.11
C LYS A 63 -5.87 13.11 -9.37
N GLU A 64 -6.59 12.85 -10.45
CA GLU A 64 -6.70 13.85 -11.51
C GLU A 64 -7.88 14.77 -11.20
N ALA A 65 -7.72 16.07 -11.38
CA ALA A 65 -8.63 17.10 -10.85
C ALA A 65 -10.12 16.92 -11.24
N TRP A 66 -10.41 16.12 -12.28
CA TRP A 66 -11.75 15.85 -12.82
C TRP A 66 -12.01 14.39 -13.19
N VAL A 67 -11.05 13.48 -13.00
CA VAL A 67 -11.16 12.09 -13.48
C VAL A 67 -11.28 11.16 -12.28
N TRP A 68 -12.17 10.18 -12.40
CA TRP A 68 -12.26 9.10 -11.44
C TRP A 68 -11.08 8.17 -11.64
N VAL A 69 -10.57 7.57 -10.56
CA VAL A 69 -9.59 6.49 -10.65
C VAL A 69 -10.30 5.28 -11.26
N ASP A 70 -10.04 5.03 -12.53
CA ASP A 70 -10.44 3.84 -13.27
C ASP A 70 -9.36 2.76 -13.17
N SER A 71 -9.62 1.60 -13.75
CA SER A 71 -8.65 0.51 -13.73
C SER A 71 -7.34 0.86 -14.44
N ALA A 72 -7.36 1.65 -15.52
CA ALA A 72 -6.16 2.03 -16.25
C ALA A 72 -5.24 2.93 -15.42
N SER A 73 -5.78 4.00 -14.84
CA SER A 73 -5.04 4.90 -13.94
C SER A 73 -4.50 4.18 -12.70
N PHE A 74 -5.21 3.16 -12.19
CA PHE A 74 -4.71 2.32 -11.11
C PHE A 74 -3.49 1.49 -11.54
N GLU A 75 -3.54 0.85 -12.72
CA GLU A 75 -2.39 0.11 -13.27
C GLU A 75 -1.21 1.04 -13.55
N ASP A 76 -1.44 2.28 -14.01
CA ASP A 76 -0.37 3.26 -14.22
C ASP A 76 0.34 3.63 -12.91
N VAL A 77 -0.38 3.64 -11.79
CA VAL A 77 0.22 3.83 -10.46
C VAL A 77 1.07 2.60 -10.11
N LEU A 78 0.55 1.39 -10.28
CA LEU A 78 1.29 0.14 -10.02
C LEU A 78 2.53 0.02 -10.92
N ALA A 79 2.45 0.39 -12.19
CA ALA A 79 3.58 0.39 -13.11
C ALA A 79 4.68 1.37 -12.68
N ALA A 80 4.30 2.51 -12.08
CA ALA A 80 5.25 3.51 -11.61
C ALA A 80 5.92 3.14 -10.27
N VAL A 81 5.18 2.53 -9.34
CA VAL A 81 5.70 2.17 -8.00
C VAL A 81 6.24 0.74 -7.92
N GLY A 82 5.87 -0.12 -8.87
CA GLY A 82 6.14 -1.56 -8.86
C GLY A 82 4.94 -2.38 -8.37
N SER A 83 4.95 -3.67 -8.68
CA SER A 83 3.94 -4.64 -8.25
C SER A 83 4.17 -5.03 -6.78
N PRO A 84 3.19 -4.84 -5.86
CA PRO A 84 3.36 -5.29 -4.48
C PRO A 84 3.41 -6.81 -4.32
N LEU A 85 2.88 -7.55 -5.31
CA LEU A 85 2.96 -9.02 -5.35
C LEU A 85 4.39 -9.49 -5.64
N ASP A 86 5.05 -8.86 -6.61
CA ASP A 86 6.40 -9.24 -7.05
C ASP A 86 7.50 -8.58 -6.19
N SER A 87 7.14 -7.54 -5.44
CA SER A 87 8.06 -6.84 -4.55
C SER A 87 8.52 -7.73 -3.39
N VAL A 88 9.78 -7.56 -2.97
CA VAL A 88 10.32 -8.18 -1.75
C VAL A 88 9.77 -7.57 -0.45
N CYS A 89 8.96 -6.51 -0.54
CA CYS A 89 8.34 -5.88 0.63
C CYS A 89 7.45 -6.86 1.39
N SER A 90 7.44 -6.77 2.72
CA SER A 90 6.58 -7.60 3.58
C SER A 90 5.11 -7.13 3.60
N GLY A 91 4.81 -6.01 2.97
CA GLY A 91 3.45 -5.47 2.87
C GLY A 91 3.23 -4.45 1.77
N ALA A 92 1.99 -3.97 1.72
CA ALA A 92 1.55 -2.90 0.83
C ALA A 92 0.60 -1.96 1.57
N GLU A 93 0.70 -0.67 1.28
CA GLU A 93 -0.21 0.35 1.80
C GLU A 93 -0.85 1.10 0.63
N PHE A 94 -2.17 1.06 0.54
CA PHE A 94 -2.94 1.78 -0.47
C PHE A 94 -3.47 3.08 0.15
N VAL A 95 -2.97 4.23 -0.31
CA VAL A 95 -3.38 5.53 0.21
C VAL A 95 -4.39 6.17 -0.73
N VAL A 96 -5.55 6.55 -0.20
CA VAL A 96 -6.64 7.22 -0.93
C VAL A 96 -6.65 8.71 -0.61
N PRO A 97 -6.13 9.59 -1.50
CA PRO A 97 -6.01 11.01 -1.19
C PRO A 97 -7.36 11.73 -1.15
N LYS A 98 -7.35 12.93 -0.57
CA LYS A 98 -8.55 13.75 -0.41
C LYS A 98 -9.27 14.03 -1.73
N GLY A 99 -10.54 13.64 -1.77
CA GLY A 99 -11.43 13.86 -2.92
C GLY A 99 -11.19 12.91 -4.09
N CYS A 100 -10.45 11.82 -3.87
CA CYS A 100 -10.28 10.75 -4.85
C CYS A 100 -11.60 9.98 -5.02
N LYS A 101 -12.14 9.90 -6.24
CA LYS A 101 -13.32 9.07 -6.57
C LYS A 101 -12.83 7.86 -7.33
N ILE A 102 -13.22 6.66 -6.90
CA ILE A 102 -12.73 5.40 -7.47
C ILE A 102 -13.89 4.73 -8.20
N MET A 103 -13.67 4.32 -9.44
CA MET A 103 -14.65 3.57 -10.24
C MET A 103 -14.74 2.12 -9.77
N ILE A 104 -15.87 1.47 -10.05
CA ILE A 104 -16.14 0.11 -9.55
C ILE A 104 -15.16 -0.94 -10.09
N ASP A 105 -14.66 -0.75 -11.31
CA ASP A 105 -13.65 -1.61 -11.94
C ASP A 105 -12.28 -1.48 -11.24
N ALA A 106 -11.85 -0.26 -10.93
CA ALA A 106 -10.66 0.00 -10.13
C ALA A 106 -10.82 -0.57 -8.72
N ALA A 107 -11.97 -0.37 -8.08
CA ALA A 107 -12.27 -0.93 -6.78
C ALA A 107 -12.19 -2.47 -6.80
N ALA A 108 -12.74 -3.13 -7.81
CA ALA A 108 -12.65 -4.59 -7.95
C ALA A 108 -11.18 -5.07 -8.06
N ARG A 109 -10.32 -4.34 -8.77
CA ARG A 109 -8.88 -4.66 -8.85
C ARG A 109 -8.15 -4.43 -7.54
N ILE A 110 -8.41 -3.31 -6.86
CA ILE A 110 -7.85 -3.04 -5.52
C ILE A 110 -8.24 -4.16 -4.55
N LEU A 111 -9.51 -4.56 -4.56
CA LEU A 111 -10.05 -5.66 -3.75
C LEU A 111 -9.31 -6.97 -4.02
N ALA A 112 -9.23 -7.37 -5.30
CA ALA A 112 -8.59 -8.60 -5.71
C ALA A 112 -7.11 -8.62 -5.30
N LEU A 113 -6.38 -7.53 -5.56
CA LEU A 113 -4.97 -7.40 -5.22
C LEU A 113 -4.75 -7.44 -3.69
N CYS A 114 -5.54 -6.73 -2.90
CA CYS A 114 -5.44 -6.79 -1.44
C CYS A 114 -5.65 -8.21 -0.91
N ASN A 115 -6.64 -8.92 -1.44
CA ASN A 115 -6.91 -10.30 -1.06
C ASN A 115 -5.76 -11.24 -1.47
N GLN A 116 -5.21 -11.09 -2.69
CA GLN A 116 -4.05 -11.87 -3.15
C GLN A 116 -2.81 -11.62 -2.30
N LEU A 117 -2.54 -10.37 -1.92
CA LEU A 117 -1.42 -10.00 -1.05
C LEU A 117 -1.55 -10.66 0.32
N VAL A 118 -2.74 -10.64 0.93
CA VAL A 118 -3.00 -11.38 2.17
C VAL A 118 -2.81 -12.89 1.98
N MET A 119 -3.26 -13.46 0.85
CA MET A 119 -3.10 -14.89 0.57
C MET A 119 -1.63 -15.32 0.48
N VAL A 120 -0.73 -14.45 -0.02
CA VAL A 120 0.72 -14.71 -0.05
C VAL A 120 1.44 -14.30 1.25
N GLY A 121 0.71 -13.97 2.30
CA GLY A 121 1.25 -13.68 3.63
C GLY A 121 1.77 -12.26 3.84
N LYS A 122 1.46 -11.33 2.93
CA LYS A 122 1.86 -9.92 3.07
C LYS A 122 0.87 -9.16 3.95
N THR A 123 1.38 -8.17 4.67
CA THR A 123 0.54 -7.22 5.39
C THR A 123 -0.07 -6.20 4.42
N VAL A 124 -1.34 -5.86 4.59
CA VAL A 124 -2.04 -4.94 3.68
C VAL A 124 -2.83 -3.92 4.48
N SER A 125 -2.69 -2.64 4.14
CA SER A 125 -3.53 -1.56 4.65
C SER A 125 -4.13 -0.74 3.52
N ILE A 126 -5.34 -0.22 3.74
CA ILE A 126 -5.97 0.79 2.88
C ILE A 126 -6.32 2.01 3.73
N ASP A 127 -5.71 3.16 3.42
CA ASP A 127 -5.89 4.40 4.15
C ASP A 127 -6.87 5.36 3.45
N PHE A 128 -8.04 5.51 4.06
CA PHE A 128 -9.08 6.46 3.67
C PHE A 128 -9.16 7.68 4.60
N SER A 129 -8.20 7.90 5.51
CA SER A 129 -8.21 9.01 6.48
C SER A 129 -8.41 10.37 5.83
N ALA A 130 -7.81 10.56 4.65
CA ALA A 130 -7.96 11.78 3.86
C ALA A 130 -9.24 11.81 2.99
N CYS A 131 -9.94 10.68 2.80
CA CYS A 131 -11.04 10.53 1.84
C CYS A 131 -12.23 9.70 2.38
N LYS A 132 -12.83 10.17 3.49
CA LYS A 132 -14.02 9.55 4.12
C LYS A 132 -15.20 9.33 3.16
N ALA A 133 -15.39 10.18 2.16
CA ALA A 133 -16.46 10.02 1.17
C ALA A 133 -16.34 8.70 0.40
N THR A 134 -15.11 8.31 0.04
CA THR A 134 -14.81 7.07 -0.69
C THR A 134 -14.94 5.86 0.20
N LEU A 135 -14.55 5.97 1.48
CA LEU A 135 -14.83 4.95 2.49
C LEU A 135 -16.34 4.65 2.58
N THR A 136 -17.17 5.69 2.71
CA THR A 136 -18.63 5.54 2.76
C THR A 136 -19.19 4.93 1.48
N TYR A 137 -18.68 5.35 0.32
CA TYR A 137 -19.06 4.78 -0.96
C TYR A 137 -18.72 3.28 -1.06
N PHE A 138 -17.51 2.89 -0.66
CA PHE A 138 -17.08 1.48 -0.63
C PHE A 138 -17.94 0.64 0.32
N ASN A 139 -18.32 1.20 1.48
CA ASN A 139 -19.24 0.51 2.39
C ASN A 139 -20.62 0.28 1.76
N ARG A 140 -21.13 1.26 0.99
CA ARG A 140 -22.39 1.12 0.26
C ARG A 140 -22.33 0.08 -0.86
N LEU A 141 -21.18 -0.06 -1.51
CA LEU A 141 -20.97 -1.07 -2.56
C LEU A 141 -20.80 -2.51 -2.02
N GLY A 142 -20.62 -2.70 -0.71
CA GLY A 142 -20.29 -4.01 -0.14
C GLY A 142 -18.81 -4.39 -0.35
N PHE A 143 -17.94 -3.42 -0.65
CA PHE A 143 -16.51 -3.67 -0.84
C PHE A 143 -15.87 -4.38 0.36
N PHE A 144 -16.20 -3.91 1.58
CA PHE A 144 -15.63 -4.46 2.82
C PHE A 144 -16.18 -5.85 3.18
N ASP A 145 -17.31 -6.25 2.59
CA ASP A 145 -17.89 -7.59 2.78
C ASP A 145 -17.06 -8.66 2.04
N HIS A 146 -16.37 -8.25 0.98
CA HIS A 146 -15.52 -9.10 0.16
C HIS A 146 -14.02 -8.93 0.46
N LEU A 147 -13.64 -7.91 1.24
CA LEU A 147 -12.26 -7.63 1.59
C LEU A 147 -11.78 -8.57 2.70
N ALA A 148 -10.67 -9.26 2.47
CA ALA A 148 -10.09 -10.20 3.42
C ALA A 148 -9.95 -9.55 4.81
N GLY A 149 -10.35 -10.28 5.86
CA GLY A 149 -10.41 -9.76 7.24
C GLY A 149 -9.07 -9.25 7.79
N ALA A 150 -7.96 -9.78 7.26
CA ALA A 150 -6.61 -9.38 7.65
C ALA A 150 -6.13 -8.05 7.02
N VAL A 151 -6.89 -7.47 6.08
CA VAL A 151 -6.59 -6.14 5.52
C VAL A 151 -6.99 -5.07 6.54
N ASP A 152 -6.03 -4.25 6.93
CA ASP A 152 -6.27 -3.10 7.80
C ASP A 152 -6.94 -1.96 7.03
N VAL A 153 -8.01 -1.39 7.59
CA VAL A 153 -8.78 -0.31 6.95
C VAL A 153 -8.74 0.90 7.87
N ILE A 154 -8.11 1.97 7.40
CA ILE A 154 -7.86 3.18 8.18
C ILE A 154 -8.83 4.27 7.70
N PRO A 155 -9.53 5.00 8.59
CA PRO A 155 -9.37 5.00 10.05
C PRO A 155 -9.99 3.79 10.76
N GLU A 156 -11.06 3.20 10.22
CA GLU A 156 -11.67 1.99 10.77
C GLU A 156 -12.49 1.27 9.70
N ARG A 157 -12.44 -0.08 9.71
CA ARG A 157 -13.35 -0.90 8.90
C ARG A 157 -14.80 -0.70 9.39
N PRO A 158 -15.76 -0.37 8.51
CA PRO A 158 -17.16 -0.24 8.93
C PRO A 158 -17.69 -1.54 9.57
N SER A 159 -18.33 -1.41 10.74
CA SER A 159 -18.88 -2.54 11.50
C SER A 159 -20.19 -3.09 10.91
N GLN A 160 -20.86 -2.30 10.08
CA GLN A 160 -22.09 -2.68 9.39
C GLN A 160 -21.95 -2.47 7.88
N SER A 161 -22.33 -3.49 7.11
CA SER A 161 -22.39 -3.42 5.66
C SER A 161 -23.47 -2.43 5.22
N GLY A 162 -23.04 -1.38 4.52
CA GLY A 162 -23.95 -0.45 3.84
C GLY A 162 -24.79 -1.17 2.79
N ALA A 163 -24.19 -2.06 2.00
CA ALA A 163 -24.90 -2.84 0.98
C ALA A 163 -26.04 -3.68 1.58
N ALA A 164 -25.77 -4.41 2.66
CA ALA A 164 -26.79 -5.21 3.34
C ALA A 164 -27.93 -4.37 3.92
N THR A 165 -27.63 -3.12 4.30
CA THR A 165 -28.58 -2.17 4.90
C THR A 165 -29.47 -1.49 3.86
N TYR A 166 -28.92 -1.11 2.69
CA TYR A 166 -29.61 -0.30 1.69
C TYR A 166 -30.21 -1.09 0.50
N ARG A 167 -29.81 -2.36 0.28
CA ARG A 167 -30.43 -3.33 -0.66
C ARG A 167 -30.93 -2.72 -1.98
N GLY A 168 -30.09 -1.97 -2.69
CA GLY A 168 -30.40 -1.47 -4.03
C GLY A 168 -31.36 -0.28 -4.07
N ASN A 169 -31.55 0.45 -2.96
CA ASN A 169 -32.46 1.60 -2.90
C ASN A 169 -31.89 2.89 -3.54
N ASN A 170 -31.01 2.76 -4.55
CA ASN A 170 -30.44 3.86 -5.30
C ASN A 170 -30.12 3.44 -6.75
N ASP A 171 -30.92 3.91 -7.71
CA ASP A 171 -30.78 3.60 -9.14
C ASP A 171 -29.45 4.10 -9.75
N GLY A 172 -28.71 4.97 -9.06
CA GLY A 172 -27.38 5.44 -9.47
C GLY A 172 -26.21 4.58 -8.97
N VAL A 173 -26.46 3.49 -8.23
CA VAL A 173 -25.41 2.64 -7.63
C VAL A 173 -25.68 1.18 -7.99
N VAL A 174 -24.77 0.59 -8.77
CA VAL A 174 -24.76 -0.86 -8.98
C VAL A 174 -24.16 -1.51 -7.75
N GLU A 175 -25.01 -2.08 -6.89
CA GLU A 175 -24.61 -3.00 -5.83
C GLU A 175 -24.50 -4.40 -6.45
N PRO A 176 -23.30 -5.00 -6.55
CA PRO A 176 -23.18 -6.31 -7.19
C PRO A 176 -23.85 -7.40 -6.33
N PRO A 177 -25.00 -7.97 -6.75
CA PRO A 177 -25.58 -9.11 -6.05
C PRO A 177 -24.87 -10.36 -6.58
N GLY A 178 -24.05 -11.01 -5.76
CA GLY A 178 -23.53 -12.35 -6.06
C GLY A 178 -22.51 -12.43 -7.20
N VAL A 179 -21.63 -11.44 -7.36
CA VAL A 179 -20.45 -11.58 -8.23
C VAL A 179 -19.50 -12.60 -7.61
N ARG A 180 -19.52 -13.83 -8.14
CA ARG A 180 -18.37 -14.74 -8.02
C ARG A 180 -17.23 -14.11 -8.83
N ILE A 181 -16.27 -13.51 -8.13
CA ILE A 181 -14.96 -13.19 -8.73
C ILE A 181 -14.31 -14.55 -9.00
N VAL A 182 -14.49 -15.05 -10.22
CA VAL A 182 -13.67 -16.13 -10.74
C VAL A 182 -12.36 -15.47 -11.14
N VAL A 183 -11.36 -15.57 -10.27
CA VAL A 183 -9.98 -15.32 -10.65
C VAL A 183 -9.62 -16.45 -11.61
N ALA A 184 -9.51 -16.12 -12.90
CA ALA A 184 -8.97 -17.02 -13.91
C ALA A 184 -7.44 -17.09 -13.79
#